data_AF-A0A0D3JFX5-F1
#
_entry.id   AF-A0A0D3JFX5-F1
#
_cell.length_a   1.000
_cell.length_b   1.000
_cell.length_c   1.000
_cell.angle_alpha   90.00
_cell.angle_beta   90.00
_cell.angle_gamma   90.00
#
_symmetry.space_group_name_H-M   'P 1'
#
loop_
_entity.id
_entity.type
_entity.pdbx_description
1 polymer ?
#
loop_
_entity_poly.entity_id
_entity_poly.type
_entity_poly.pdbx_seq_one_letter_code
_entity_poly.pdbx_strand_id
1 'polypeptide(L)'
;MADKLALVLLYVFWFVGNYYYNLYNKQASMKAGGKDGGLTVTISVMQIVVCAAWAMGLWLIRRNPTPLLGLKAPAPQPLPAITKADVISLLPLTFCYAFAHTAGVVALTAGSPAFGQIVK
;
A
#
# COMPACT_ATOMS: atom_id res chain seq x y z
N MET A 1 -19.91 20.18 -6.42
CA MET A 1 -20.53 18.93 -5.89
C MET A 1 -19.81 17.67 -6.37
N ALA A 2 -19.45 17.57 -7.65
CA ALA A 2 -18.76 16.41 -8.23
C ALA A 2 -17.43 16.03 -7.51
N ASP A 3 -16.63 17.01 -7.07
CA ASP A 3 -15.37 16.71 -6.38
C ASP A 3 -15.54 16.09 -4.99
N LYS A 4 -16.60 16.47 -4.27
CA LYS A 4 -16.93 15.89 -2.96
C LYS A 4 -17.38 14.44 -3.12
N LEU A 5 -18.16 14.14 -4.16
CA LEU A 5 -18.58 12.77 -4.48
C LEU A 5 -17.39 11.90 -4.90
N ALA A 6 -16.52 12.41 -5.77
CA ALA A 6 -15.29 11.71 -6.17
C ALA A 6 -14.41 11.38 -4.96
N LEU A 7 -14.26 12.31 -4.01
CA LEU A 7 -13.52 12.08 -2.78
C LEU A 7 -14.16 10.98 -1.92
N VAL A 8 -15.48 11.01 -1.73
CA VAL A 8 -16.20 9.96 -0.99
C VAL A 8 -15.97 8.59 -1.62
N LEU A 9 -16.06 8.49 -2.96
CA LEU A 9 -15.81 7.24 -3.66
C LEU A 9 -14.38 6.74 -3.49
N LEU A 10 -13.38 7.63 -3.56
CA LEU A 10 -11.98 7.27 -3.28
C LEU A 10 -11.81 6.71 -1.86
N TYR A 11 -12.46 7.29 -0.86
CA TYR A 11 -12.47 6.75 0.51
C TYR A 11 -13.15 5.38 0.59
N VAL A 12 -14.31 5.20 -0.06
CA VAL A 12 -15.01 3.90 -0.09
C VAL A 12 -14.11 2.82 -0.69
N PHE A 13 -13.49 3.08 -1.84
CA PHE A 13 -12.58 2.12 -2.47
C PHE A 13 -11.32 1.87 -1.64
N TRP A 14 -10.82 2.88 -0.93
CA TRP A 14 -9.71 2.71 0.00
C TRP A 14 -10.08 1.79 1.18
N PHE A 15 -11.24 1.98 1.81
CA PHE A 15 -11.70 1.12 2.90
C PHE A 15 -11.95 -0.32 2.43
N VAL A 16 -12.64 -0.49 1.31
CA VAL A 16 -12.90 -1.81 0.72
C VAL A 16 -11.58 -2.51 0.34
N GLY A 17 -10.66 -1.78 -0.32
CA GLY A 17 -9.34 -2.29 -0.67
C GLY A 17 -8.53 -2.69 0.56
N ASN A 18 -8.54 -1.87 1.61
CA ASN A 18 -7.84 -2.16 2.86
C ASN A 18 -8.44 -3.39 3.56
N TYR A 19 -9.77 -3.57 3.54
CA TYR A 19 -10.42 -4.78 4.09
C TYR A 19 -9.90 -6.05 3.40
N TYR A 20 -9.94 -6.09 2.07
CA TYR A 20 -9.43 -7.23 1.31
C TYR A 20 -7.93 -7.44 1.48
N TYR A 21 -7.15 -6.35 1.50
CA TYR A 21 -5.73 -6.41 1.80
C TYR A 21 -5.48 -7.11 3.14
N ASN A 22 -6.16 -6.72 4.22
CA ASN A 22 -5.94 -7.32 5.55
C ASN A 22 -6.35 -8.80 5.58
N LEU A 23 -7.45 -9.16 4.90
CA LEU A 23 -7.91 -10.54 4.79
C LEU A 23 -6.88 -11.43 4.07
N TYR A 24 -6.46 -11.02 2.86
CA TYR A 24 -5.51 -11.78 2.05
C TYR A 24 -4.10 -11.78 2.64
N ASN A 25 -3.67 -10.66 3.23
CA ASN A 25 -2.38 -10.57 3.92
C ASN A 25 -2.32 -11.62 5.05
N LYS A 26 -3.36 -11.71 5.89
CA LYS A 26 -3.40 -12.73 6.94
C LYS A 26 -3.39 -14.14 6.34
N GLN A 27 -4.21 -14.42 5.33
CA GLN A 27 -4.24 -15.75 4.70
C GLN A 27 -2.88 -16.15 4.10
N ALA A 28 -2.20 -15.22 3.41
CA ALA A 28 -0.89 -15.44 2.83
C ALA A 28 0.17 -15.70 3.93
N SER A 29 0.18 -14.87 4.97
CA SER A 29 1.10 -15.05 6.10
C SER A 29 0.88 -16.36 6.85
N MET A 30 -0.37 -16.78 7.08
CA MET A 30 -0.68 -18.06 7.70
C MET A 30 -0.23 -19.25 6.84
N LYS A 31 -0.36 -19.18 5.51
CA LYS A 31 0.15 -20.20 4.58
C LYS A 31 1.69 -20.25 4.53
N ALA A 32 2.36 -19.14 4.84
CA ALA A 32 3.82 -19.02 4.86
C ALA A 32 4.44 -19.31 6.24
N GLY A 33 3.74 -20.03 7.12
CA GLY A 33 4.22 -20.45 8.45
C GLY A 33 3.61 -19.69 9.63
N GLY A 34 2.80 -18.65 9.36
CA GLY A 34 1.99 -17.97 10.37
C GLY A 34 2.80 -17.45 11.57
N LYS A 35 2.22 -17.62 12.77
CA LYS A 35 2.77 -17.11 14.04
C LYS A 35 4.00 -17.90 14.55
N ASP A 36 4.26 -19.09 14.01
CA ASP A 36 5.24 -20.05 14.55
C ASP A 36 6.59 -20.00 13.82
N GLY A 37 6.94 -18.84 13.23
CA GLY A 37 8.20 -18.63 12.50
C GLY A 37 8.04 -18.43 11.00
N GLY A 38 6.87 -18.00 10.53
CA GLY A 38 6.61 -17.75 9.12
C GLY A 38 7.39 -16.56 8.52
N LEU A 39 7.52 -16.56 7.19
CA LEU A 39 8.26 -15.55 6.41
C LEU A 39 7.53 -14.19 6.30
N THR A 40 6.89 -13.72 7.37
CA THR A 40 6.05 -12.51 7.38
C THR A 40 6.80 -11.25 6.99
N VAL A 41 8.05 -11.09 7.44
CA VAL A 41 8.91 -9.96 7.05
C VAL A 41 9.26 -10.04 5.55
N THR A 42 9.52 -11.23 5.03
CA THR A 42 9.74 -11.41 3.59
C THR A 42 8.48 -11.05 2.79
N ILE A 43 7.30 -11.45 3.26
CA ILE A 43 6.03 -11.09 2.64
C ILE A 43 5.83 -9.58 2.61
N SER A 44 6.08 -8.86 3.71
CA SER A 44 5.92 -7.40 3.76
C SER A 44 6.88 -6.69 2.80
N VAL A 45 8.14 -7.13 2.71
CA VAL A 45 9.09 -6.58 1.74
C VAL A 45 8.63 -6.83 0.31
N MET A 46 8.16 -8.05 0.00
CA MET A 46 7.65 -8.37 -1.34
C MET A 46 6.43 -7.54 -1.72
N GLN A 47 5.57 -7.18 -0.76
CA GLN A 47 4.45 -6.26 -1.02
C GLN A 47 4.93 -4.88 -1.47
N ILE A 48 5.97 -4.33 -0.84
CA ILE A 48 6.58 -3.05 -1.26
C ILE A 48 7.17 -3.17 -2.66
N VAL A 49 7.85 -4.29 -2.97
CA VAL A 49 8.43 -4.53 -4.31
C VAL A 49 7.34 -4.58 -5.38
N VAL A 50 6.23 -5.27 -5.13
CA VAL A 50 5.08 -5.32 -6.07
C VAL A 50 4.48 -3.93 -6.27
N CYS A 51 4.33 -3.14 -5.19
CA CYS A 51 3.87 -1.76 -5.28
C CYS A 51 4.82 -0.88 -6.11
N ALA A 52 6.14 -1.04 -5.94
CA ALA A 52 7.14 -0.32 -6.72
C ALA A 52 7.08 -0.69 -8.20
N ALA A 53 6.96 -1.98 -8.52
CA ALA A 53 6.82 -2.45 -9.91
C ALA A 53 5.56 -1.90 -10.58
N TRP A 54 4.43 -1.87 -9.85
CA TRP A 54 3.19 -1.26 -10.32
C TRP A 54 3.36 0.23 -10.61
N ALA A 55 3.98 0.99 -9.70
CA ALA A 55 4.23 2.41 -9.89
C ALA A 55 5.13 2.69 -11.12
N MET A 56 6.19 1.89 -11.31
CA MET A 56 7.04 1.98 -12.51
C MET A 56 6.26 1.70 -13.80
N GLY A 57 5.34 0.72 -13.78
CA GLY A 57 4.45 0.46 -14.91
C GLY A 57 3.54 1.64 -15.25
N LEU A 58 2.98 2.31 -14.24
CA LEU A 58 2.17 3.52 -14.45
C LEU A 58 2.98 4.68 -15.03
N TRP A 59 4.23 4.84 -14.60
CA TRP A 59 5.14 5.83 -15.18
C TRP A 59 5.50 5.54 -16.63
N LEU A 60 5.64 4.26 -17.00
CA LEU A 60 5.87 3.85 -18.38
C LEU A 60 4.64 4.17 -19.27
N ILE A 61 3.44 3.87 -18.78
CA ILE A 61 2.17 4.12 -19.49
C ILE A 61 1.83 5.62 -19.51
N ARG A 62 2.40 6.41 -18.59
CA ARG A 62 2.16 7.86 -18.40
C ARG A 62 0.70 8.21 -18.13
N ARG A 63 -0.10 7.26 -17.63
CA ARG A 63 -1.51 7.45 -17.25
C ARG A 63 -1.78 6.86 -15.88
N ASN A 64 -2.46 7.63 -15.04
CA ASN A 64 -2.92 7.21 -13.73
C ASN A 64 -4.39 6.77 -13.81
N PRO A 65 -4.70 5.49 -13.53
CA PRO A 65 -6.07 5.00 -13.53
C PRO A 65 -6.85 5.34 -12.26
N THR A 66 -6.19 5.76 -11.17
CA THR A 66 -6.83 6.03 -9.86
C THR A 66 -8.05 6.98 -9.93
N PRO A 67 -8.05 8.05 -10.75
CA PRO A 67 -9.22 8.93 -10.88
C PRO A 67 -10.49 8.21 -11.36
N LEU A 68 -10.39 7.06 -12.02
CA LEU A 68 -11.55 6.25 -12.43
C LEU A 68 -12.39 5.82 -11.23
N LEU A 69 -11.75 5.57 -10.07
CA LEU A 69 -12.45 5.24 -8.83
C LEU A 69 -13.30 6.41 -8.32
N GLY A 70 -12.94 7.64 -8.67
CA GLY A 70 -13.73 8.85 -8.42
C GLY A 70 -14.65 9.23 -9.58
N LEU A 71 -14.90 8.33 -10.54
CA LEU A 71 -15.66 8.57 -11.77
C LEU A 71 -15.09 9.70 -12.64
N LYS A 72 -13.76 9.86 -12.63
CA LYS A 72 -13.03 10.85 -13.45
C LYS A 72 -12.15 10.14 -14.48
N ALA A 73 -11.93 10.80 -15.62
CA ALA A 73 -11.06 10.27 -16.66
C ALA A 73 -9.61 10.05 -16.15
N PRO A 74 -8.85 9.09 -16.71
CA PRO A 74 -7.47 8.84 -16.31
C PRO A 74 -6.59 10.08 -16.47
N ALA A 75 -5.87 10.44 -15.41
CA ALA A 75 -5.00 11.61 -15.42
C ALA A 75 -3.63 11.29 -16.04
N PRO A 76 -2.94 12.27 -16.67
CA PRO A 76 -1.54 12.12 -17.03
C PRO A 76 -0.65 11.87 -15.81
N GLN A 77 0.27 10.92 -15.91
CA GLN A 77 1.25 10.59 -14.86
C GLN A 77 2.67 10.76 -15.44
N PRO A 78 3.24 11.97 -15.40
CA PRO A 78 4.59 12.19 -15.90
C PRO A 78 5.63 11.43 -15.07
N LEU A 79 6.80 11.20 -15.66
CA LEU A 79 7.95 10.69 -14.92
C LEU A 79 8.33 11.72 -13.84
N PRO A 80 8.64 11.28 -12.61
CA PRO A 80 9.04 12.19 -11.56
C PRO A 80 10.41 12.80 -11.90
N ALA A 81 10.53 14.11 -11.78
CA ALA A 81 11.80 14.83 -11.93
C ALA A 81 12.60 14.75 -10.63
N ILE A 82 13.16 13.56 -10.34
CA ILE A 82 13.86 13.29 -9.07
C ILE A 82 15.27 13.88 -9.11
N THR A 83 15.63 14.71 -8.12
CA THR A 83 17.00 15.15 -7.88
C THR A 83 17.68 14.31 -6.79
N LYS A 84 19.02 14.40 -6.69
CA LYS A 84 19.75 13.73 -5.60
C LYS A 84 19.36 14.27 -4.22
N ALA A 85 19.03 15.56 -4.13
CA ALA A 85 18.58 16.18 -2.89
C ALA A 85 17.23 15.61 -2.44
N ASP A 86 16.32 15.34 -3.38
CA ASP A 86 15.02 14.72 -3.10
C ASP A 86 15.18 13.29 -2.58
N VAL A 87 16.12 12.52 -3.13
CA VAL A 87 16.39 11.16 -2.63
C VAL A 87 16.85 11.20 -1.17
N ILE A 88 17.80 12.09 -0.85
CA ILE A 88 18.32 12.23 0.51
C ILE A 88 17.22 12.70 1.47
N SER A 89 16.37 13.65 1.07
CA SER A 89 15.28 14.15 1.90
C SER A 89 14.16 13.13 2.11
N LEU A 90 13.99 12.18 1.19
CA LEU A 90 13.02 11.08 1.31
C LEU A 90 13.53 9.89 2.16
N LEU A 91 14.83 9.80 2.46
CA LEU A 91 15.38 8.67 3.25
C LEU A 91 14.70 8.50 4.62
N PRO A 92 14.51 9.55 5.44
CA PRO A 92 13.86 9.37 6.75
C PRO A 92 12.41 8.89 6.61
N LEU A 93 11.68 9.46 5.65
CA LEU A 93 10.28 9.10 5.40
C LEU A 93 10.15 7.65 4.92
N THR A 94 10.98 7.24 3.96
CA THR A 94 10.96 5.88 3.41
C THR A 94 11.38 4.83 4.44
N PHE A 95 12.34 5.17 5.31
CA PHE A 95 12.71 4.32 6.45
C PHE A 95 11.53 4.13 7.43
N CYS A 96 10.92 5.23 7.88
CA CYS A 96 9.76 5.17 8.77
C CYS A 96 8.59 4.40 8.16
N TYR A 97 8.33 4.60 6.86
CA TYR A 97 7.31 3.86 6.13
C TYR A 97 7.59 2.36 6.08
N ALA A 98 8.82 1.96 5.72
CA ALA A 98 9.20 0.56 5.63
C ALA A 98 9.09 -0.16 6.98
N PHE A 99 9.51 0.51 8.06
CA PHE A 99 9.37 0.00 9.42
C PHE A 99 7.89 -0.13 9.82
N ALA A 100 7.11 0.94 9.67
CA ALA A 100 5.70 0.94 10.04
C ALA A 100 4.88 -0.09 9.25
N HIS A 101 5.16 -0.25 7.95
CA HIS A 101 4.52 -1.26 7.11
C HIS A 101 4.85 -2.68 7.61
N THR A 102 6.13 -2.98 7.83
CA THR A 102 6.58 -4.30 8.29
C THR A 102 6.03 -4.63 9.67
N ALA A 103 6.11 -3.70 10.61
CA ALA A 103 5.55 -3.85 11.96
C ALA A 103 4.03 -4.11 11.91
N GLY A 104 3.31 -3.38 11.03
CA GLY A 104 1.88 -3.59 10.82
C GLY A 104 1.55 -4.99 10.28
N VAL A 105 2.29 -5.49 9.30
CA VAL A 105 2.08 -6.84 8.74
C VAL A 105 2.35 -7.93 9.78
N VAL A 106 3.41 -7.75 10.59
CA VAL A 106 3.74 -8.66 11.70
C VAL A 106 2.63 -8.65 12.75
N ALA A 107 2.17 -7.47 13.19
CA ALA A 107 1.11 -7.33 14.18
C ALA A 107 -0.21 -7.99 13.72
N LEU A 108 -0.58 -7.80 12.45
CA LEU A 108 -1.79 -8.42 11.86
C LEU A 108 -1.69 -9.94 11.72
N THR A 109 -0.48 -10.48 11.64
CA THR A 109 -0.24 -11.92 11.57
C THR A 109 -0.16 -12.56 12.96
N ALA A 110 0.48 -11.90 13.92
CA ALA A 110 0.71 -12.43 15.26
C ALA A 110 -0.59 -12.64 16.05
N GLY A 111 -1.62 -11.84 15.79
CA GLY A 111 -2.90 -11.88 16.50
C GLY A 111 -4.13 -11.87 15.59
N SER A 112 -5.27 -11.44 16.15
CA SER A 112 -6.46 -11.17 15.35
C SER A 112 -6.25 -9.89 14.53
N PRO A 113 -6.67 -9.83 13.25
CA PRO A 113 -6.61 -8.60 12.48
C PRO A 113 -7.36 -7.46 13.16
N ALA A 114 -8.46 -7.77 13.86
CA ALA A 114 -9.24 -6.79 14.60
C ALA A 114 -8.40 -6.06 15.66
N PHE A 115 -7.63 -6.80 16.48
CA PHE A 115 -6.73 -6.17 17.45
C PHE A 115 -5.64 -5.35 16.77
N GLY A 116 -5.04 -5.88 15.70
CA GLY A 116 -4.04 -5.16 14.92
C GLY A 116 -4.57 -3.85 14.32
N GLN A 117 -5.84 -3.80 13.89
CA GLN A 117 -6.46 -2.57 13.36
C GLN A 117 -6.89 -1.58 14.45
N ILE A 118 -7.07 -2.01 15.71
CA ILE A 118 -7.35 -1.09 16.83
C ILE A 118 -6.09 -0.32 17.23
N VAL A 119 -4.94 -0.98 17.16
CA VAL A 119 -3.65 -0.41 17.61
C VAL A 119 -2.93 0.36 16.49
N LYS A 120 -3.14 -0.04 15.24
CA LYS A 120 -2.54 0.57 14.04
C LYS A 120 -3.23 1.87 13.65
#